data_AF-A0AAD1BD99-F1
#
_entry.id   AF-A0AAD1BD99-F1
#
_cell.length_a   1.000
_cell.length_b   1.000
_cell.length_c   1.000
_cell.angle_alpha   90.00
_cell.angle_beta   90.00
_cell.angle_gamma   90.00
#
_symmetry.space_group_name_H-M   'P 1'
#
loop_
_entity.id
_entity.type
_entity.pdbx_description
1 polymer ?
#
loop_
_entity_poly.entity_id
_entity_poly.type
_entity_poly.pdbx_seq_one_letter_code
_entity_poly.pdbx_strand_id
1 'polypeptide(L)'
;MKPPVCELCHNDFSSEMQHAGSGGAMVQFADYRPLGEGCAGHPHGYEWFCDEHLANAQALASLSYSDAMTVLTRQYAPFADYPPLASSDPALWITEVGPNPAKVFALIRQAMGVSPSVARDLLAGGPFKVSQAWPQQFRVWQEALIQAGTQVEIRYPSSKSAWAEKADADND
;
A
#
# COMPACT_ATOMS: atom_id res chain seq x y z
N MET A 1 -4.01 -17.32 -10.85
CA MET A 1 -3.32 -16.04 -11.10
C MET A 1 -2.43 -15.73 -9.92
N LYS A 2 -1.22 -15.23 -10.18
CA LYS A 2 -0.28 -14.78 -9.15
C LYS A 2 -0.83 -13.52 -8.46
N PRO A 3 -0.72 -13.38 -7.12
CA PRO A 3 -1.14 -12.17 -6.43
C PRO A 3 -0.28 -10.95 -6.85
N PRO A 4 -0.77 -9.71 -6.64
CA PRO A 4 -0.02 -8.47 -6.87
C PRO A 4 1.16 -8.30 -5.91
N VAL A 5 2.20 -9.10 -6.13
CA VAL A 5 3.46 -9.10 -5.39
C VAL A 5 4.56 -8.71 -6.37
N CYS A 6 5.35 -7.69 -6.03
CA CYS A 6 6.42 -7.24 -6.91
C CYS A 6 7.45 -8.34 -7.10
N GLU A 7 7.73 -8.69 -8.34
CA GLU A 7 8.68 -9.75 -8.68
C GLU A 7 10.12 -9.40 -8.35
N LEU A 8 10.43 -8.12 -8.24
CA LEU A 8 11.75 -7.63 -7.93
C LEU A 8 12.00 -7.53 -6.42
N CYS A 9 11.18 -6.77 -5.70
CA CYS A 9 11.41 -6.51 -4.27
C CYS A 9 10.55 -7.36 -3.33
N HIS A 10 9.69 -8.22 -3.87
CA HIS A 10 8.74 -9.05 -3.11
C HIS A 10 7.73 -8.28 -2.24
N ASN A 11 7.57 -6.97 -2.48
CA ASN A 11 6.52 -6.22 -1.81
C ASN A 11 5.14 -6.70 -2.27
N ASP A 12 4.35 -7.27 -1.36
CA ASP A 12 2.92 -7.51 -1.53
C ASP A 12 2.15 -6.19 -1.45
N PHE A 13 1.55 -5.77 -2.57
CA PHE A 13 0.71 -4.57 -2.70
C PHE A 13 -0.74 -4.94 -3.07
N SER A 14 -1.16 -6.18 -2.78
CA SER A 14 -2.48 -6.71 -3.12
C SER A 14 -3.63 -5.89 -2.55
N SER A 15 -3.49 -5.32 -1.35
CA SER A 15 -4.53 -4.47 -0.75
C SER A 15 -4.78 -3.22 -1.60
N GLU A 16 -3.74 -2.54 -2.06
CA GLU A 16 -3.88 -1.36 -2.93
C GLU A 16 -4.49 -1.74 -4.28
N MET A 17 -3.98 -2.81 -4.89
CA MET A 17 -4.49 -3.29 -6.18
C MET A 17 -5.98 -3.66 -6.11
N GLN A 18 -6.41 -4.33 -5.02
CA GLN A 18 -7.80 -4.76 -4.85
C GLN A 18 -8.76 -3.59 -4.58
N HIS A 19 -8.34 -2.59 -3.82
CA HIS A 19 -9.23 -1.52 -3.35
C HIS A 19 -9.20 -0.28 -4.24
N ALA A 20 -8.06 0.00 -4.88
CA ALA A 20 -7.84 1.20 -5.70
C ALA A 20 -7.51 0.90 -7.16
N GLY A 21 -7.12 -0.34 -7.50
CA GLY A 21 -6.63 -0.67 -8.84
C GLY A 21 -5.29 0.01 -9.17
N SER A 22 -4.51 0.36 -8.14
CA SER A 22 -3.20 1.01 -8.21
C SER A 22 -2.13 0.22 -7.43
N GLY A 23 -0.94 0.81 -7.23
CA GLY A 23 0.17 0.23 -6.46
C GLY A 23 1.15 -0.57 -7.31
N GLY A 24 0.79 -0.87 -8.56
CA GLY A 24 1.64 -1.54 -9.53
C GLY A 24 0.88 -2.01 -10.76
N ALA A 25 1.58 -2.71 -11.64
CA ALA A 25 0.98 -3.34 -12.81
C ALA A 25 1.75 -4.58 -13.24
N MET A 26 1.13 -5.39 -14.12
CA MET A 26 1.79 -6.51 -14.77
C MET A 26 2.59 -6.03 -15.99
N VAL A 27 3.78 -6.58 -16.17
CA VAL A 27 4.66 -6.32 -17.32
C VAL A 27 4.83 -7.60 -18.12
N GLN A 28 4.57 -7.50 -19.42
CA GLN A 28 4.81 -8.58 -20.38
C GLN A 28 6.20 -8.42 -21.00
N PHE A 29 7.06 -9.43 -20.85
CA PHE A 29 8.40 -9.48 -21.44
C PHE A 29 8.39 -10.17 -22.81
N ALA A 30 9.51 -10.09 -23.53
CA ALA A 30 9.62 -10.55 -24.92
C ALA A 30 9.45 -12.06 -25.09
N ASP A 31 9.75 -12.85 -24.06
CA ASP A 31 9.61 -14.31 -24.05
C ASP A 31 8.25 -14.77 -23.49
N TYR A 32 7.26 -13.87 -23.40
CA TYR A 32 5.91 -14.19 -22.93
C TYR A 32 5.30 -15.38 -23.65
N ARG A 33 4.77 -16.33 -22.87
CA ARG A 33 4.01 -17.48 -23.40
C ARG A 33 2.66 -17.59 -22.71
N PRO A 34 1.54 -17.42 -23.44
CA PRO A 34 0.23 -17.59 -22.86
C PRO A 34 0.03 -19.03 -22.40
N LEU A 35 -0.87 -19.23 -21.45
CA LEU A 35 -1.31 -20.57 -21.06
C LEU A 35 -2.13 -21.19 -22.20
N GLY A 36 -2.06 -22.52 -22.32
CA GLY A 36 -2.93 -23.27 -23.22
C GLY A 36 -4.41 -23.11 -22.84
N GLU A 37 -5.30 -23.36 -23.79
CA GLU A 37 -6.74 -23.31 -23.56
C GLU A 37 -7.14 -24.29 -22.43
N GLY A 38 -7.95 -23.80 -21.49
CA GLY A 38 -8.39 -24.57 -20.32
C GLY A 38 -7.35 -24.75 -19.22
N CYS A 39 -6.12 -24.23 -19.38
CA CYS A 39 -5.10 -24.28 -18.33
C CYS A 39 -5.26 -23.14 -17.32
N ALA A 40 -5.18 -23.46 -16.03
CA ALA A 40 -5.10 -22.48 -14.94
C ALA A 40 -3.63 -22.26 -14.56
N GLY A 41 -3.27 -21.02 -14.19
CA GLY A 41 -1.92 -20.71 -13.73
C GLY A 41 -1.55 -19.24 -13.90
N HIS A 42 -0.25 -19.01 -14.04
CA HIS A 42 0.35 -17.73 -14.39
C HIS A 42 1.21 -17.93 -15.65
N PRO A 43 0.99 -17.16 -16.73
CA PRO A 43 1.76 -17.33 -17.96
C PRO A 43 3.22 -16.91 -17.77
N HIS A 44 4.12 -17.57 -18.50
CA HIS A 44 5.55 -17.26 -18.47
C HIS A 44 5.79 -15.84 -19.01
N GLY A 45 6.68 -15.08 -18.36
CA GLY A 45 7.10 -13.75 -18.84
C GLY A 45 6.06 -12.65 -18.67
N TYR A 46 5.13 -12.79 -17.73
CA TYR A 46 4.10 -11.77 -17.46
C TYR A 46 3.96 -11.50 -15.96
N GLU A 47 4.79 -10.64 -15.40
CA GLU A 47 5.01 -10.57 -13.95
C GLU A 47 4.54 -9.26 -13.33
N TRP A 48 4.23 -9.26 -12.03
CA TRP A 48 3.81 -8.07 -11.29
C TRP A 48 5.00 -7.21 -10.86
N PHE A 49 4.88 -5.89 -10.98
CA PHE A 49 5.83 -4.92 -10.43
C PHE A 49 5.08 -3.83 -9.67
N CYS A 50 5.56 -3.47 -8.48
CA CYS A 50 5.03 -2.32 -7.74
C CYS A 50 5.40 -1.01 -8.44
N ASP A 51 4.70 0.08 -8.13
CA ASP A 51 4.89 1.38 -8.79
C ASP A 51 6.34 1.88 -8.76
N GLU A 52 7.08 1.59 -7.69
CA GLU A 52 8.52 1.91 -7.55
C GLU A 52 9.39 1.29 -8.65
N HIS A 53 9.06 0.07 -9.10
CA HIS A 53 9.87 -0.69 -10.05
C HIS A 53 9.24 -0.80 -11.45
N LEU A 54 7.97 -0.42 -11.59
CA LEU A 54 7.18 -0.62 -12.80
C LEU A 54 7.80 0.03 -14.03
N ALA A 55 8.18 1.31 -13.95
CA ALA A 55 8.73 2.04 -15.11
C ALA A 55 10.02 1.41 -15.64
N ASN A 56 10.88 0.92 -14.73
CA ASN A 56 12.13 0.27 -15.10
C ASN A 56 11.90 -1.12 -15.71
N ALA A 57 10.96 -1.88 -15.16
CA ALA A 57 10.57 -3.16 -15.73
C ALA A 57 9.98 -2.99 -17.14
N GLN A 58 9.12 -1.98 -17.34
CA GLN A 58 8.56 -1.65 -18.65
C GLN A 58 9.63 -1.25 -19.67
N ALA A 59 10.64 -0.47 -19.26
CA ALA A 59 11.76 -0.10 -20.13
C ALA A 59 12.58 -1.31 -20.62
N LEU A 60 12.53 -2.43 -19.90
CA LEU A 60 13.21 -3.68 -20.21
C LEU A 60 12.28 -4.75 -20.81
N ALA A 61 11.03 -4.42 -21.13
CA ALA A 61 10.03 -5.36 -21.64
C ALA A 61 10.42 -6.02 -22.98
N SER A 62 11.36 -5.43 -23.72
CA SER A 62 11.91 -6.00 -24.96
C SER A 62 12.95 -7.11 -24.73
N LEU A 63 13.41 -7.29 -23.49
CA LEU A 63 14.29 -8.40 -23.10
C LEU A 63 13.47 -9.63 -22.70
N SER A 64 14.14 -10.79 -22.59
CA SER A 64 13.56 -11.94 -21.88
C SER A 64 13.36 -11.59 -20.40
N TYR A 65 12.39 -12.22 -19.74
CA TYR A 65 12.17 -12.04 -18.30
C TYR A 65 13.46 -12.27 -17.50
N SER A 66 14.23 -13.33 -17.81
CA SER A 66 15.47 -13.65 -17.10
C SER A 66 16.54 -12.56 -17.25
N ASP A 67 16.69 -11.99 -18.45
CA ASP A 67 17.66 -10.93 -18.71
C ASP A 67 17.25 -9.62 -18.04
N ALA A 68 15.95 -9.27 -18.12
CA ALA A 68 15.40 -8.09 -17.45
C ALA A 68 15.60 -8.17 -15.93
N MET A 69 15.31 -9.31 -15.31
CA MET A 69 15.50 -9.52 -13.88
C MET A 69 16.97 -9.45 -13.46
N THR A 70 17.90 -9.92 -14.30
CA THR A 70 19.34 -9.78 -14.04
C THR A 70 19.75 -8.30 -13.99
N VAL A 71 19.26 -7.48 -14.92
CA VAL A 71 19.52 -6.03 -14.96
C VAL A 71 18.91 -5.33 -13.75
N LEU A 72 17.62 -5.59 -13.47
CA LEU A 72 16.89 -4.99 -12.36
C LEU A 72 17.52 -5.35 -11.00
N THR A 73 17.84 -6.62 -10.78
CA THR A 73 18.45 -7.08 -9.52
C THR A 73 19.81 -6.41 -9.32
N ARG A 74 20.63 -6.27 -10.36
CA ARG A 74 21.92 -5.57 -10.26
C ARG A 74 21.76 -4.09 -9.85
N GLN A 75 20.67 -3.45 -10.23
CA GLN A 75 20.44 -2.03 -9.98
C GLN A 75 19.80 -1.75 -8.62
N TYR A 76 18.88 -2.61 -8.16
CA TYR A 76 18.03 -2.33 -7.01
C TYR A 76 18.28 -3.22 -5.79
N ALA A 77 18.95 -4.36 -5.94
CA ALA A 77 19.28 -5.23 -4.81
C ALA A 77 20.32 -4.58 -3.88
N PRO A 78 20.35 -4.95 -2.57
CA PRO A 78 19.58 -6.00 -1.91
C PRO A 78 18.14 -5.59 -1.52
N PHE A 79 17.26 -6.57 -1.36
CA PHE A 79 15.89 -6.37 -0.88
C PHE A 79 15.71 -6.93 0.53
N ALA A 80 14.80 -6.32 1.30
CA ALA A 80 14.39 -6.85 2.59
C ALA A 80 13.51 -8.09 2.40
N ASP A 81 13.56 -9.00 3.38
CA ASP A 81 12.66 -10.14 3.45
C ASP A 81 11.37 -9.70 4.15
N TYR A 82 10.38 -9.28 3.35
CA TYR A 82 9.11 -8.81 3.89
C TYR A 82 8.27 -9.98 4.40
N PRO A 83 7.68 -9.89 5.60
CA PRO A 83 6.79 -10.92 6.10
C PRO A 83 5.55 -11.03 5.21
N PRO A 84 4.91 -12.23 5.13
CA PRO A 84 3.63 -12.37 4.47
C PRO A 84 2.60 -11.38 5.04
N LEU A 85 1.90 -10.67 4.15
CA LEU A 85 0.90 -9.70 4.55
C LEU A 85 -0.40 -10.42 4.94
N ALA A 86 -0.90 -10.15 6.15
CA ALA A 86 -2.26 -10.54 6.51
C ALA A 86 -3.26 -9.70 5.70
N SER A 87 -4.26 -10.36 5.11
CA SER A 87 -5.34 -9.66 4.41
C SER A 87 -5.98 -8.64 5.35
N SER A 88 -5.88 -7.37 4.99
CA SER A 88 -6.33 -6.26 5.82
C SER A 88 -6.83 -5.11 4.96
N ASP A 89 -7.94 -4.53 5.41
CA ASP A 89 -8.55 -3.39 4.75
C ASP A 89 -7.63 -2.16 4.87
N PRO A 90 -7.70 -1.23 3.91
CA PRO A 90 -7.02 0.07 3.99
C PRO A 90 -7.47 0.84 5.23
N ALA A 91 -6.68 1.84 5.61
CA ALA A 91 -6.95 2.68 6.76
C ALA A 91 -6.94 4.16 6.41
N LEU A 92 -7.88 4.91 6.98
CA LEU A 92 -7.87 6.36 6.97
C LEU A 92 -6.98 6.86 8.11
N TRP A 93 -5.99 7.67 7.77
CA TRP A 93 -5.07 8.29 8.71
C TRP A 93 -5.22 9.80 8.68
N ILE A 94 -5.09 10.43 9.85
CA ILE A 94 -4.77 11.85 9.95
C ILE A 94 -3.25 11.91 10.03
N THR A 95 -2.63 12.64 9.11
CA THR A 95 -1.17 12.88 9.10
C THR A 95 -0.83 14.21 9.75
N GLU A 96 -1.71 15.20 9.66
CA GLU A 96 -1.59 16.48 10.35
C GLU A 96 -2.97 17.01 10.79
N VAL A 97 -3.07 17.48 12.04
CA VAL A 97 -4.32 17.99 12.63
C VAL A 97 -4.74 19.34 12.02
N GLY A 98 -3.78 20.16 11.59
CA GLY A 98 -4.06 21.47 11.02
C GLY A 98 -4.59 22.50 12.05
N PRO A 99 -5.22 23.60 11.58
CA PRO A 99 -5.46 24.79 12.40
C PRO A 99 -6.69 24.72 13.32
N ASN A 100 -7.58 23.73 13.17
CA ASN A 100 -8.84 23.66 13.93
C ASN A 100 -8.93 22.43 14.86
N PRO A 101 -8.04 22.28 15.85
CA PRO A 101 -7.95 21.08 16.67
C PRO A 101 -9.26 20.77 17.43
N ALA A 102 -10.04 21.79 17.82
CA ALA A 102 -11.33 21.57 18.48
C ALA A 102 -12.38 20.90 17.58
N LYS A 103 -12.42 21.26 16.29
CA LYS A 103 -13.32 20.62 15.31
C LYS A 103 -12.86 19.19 15.02
N VAL A 104 -11.55 19.01 14.85
CA VAL A 104 -10.94 17.68 14.62
C VAL A 104 -11.19 16.76 15.82
N PHE A 105 -11.05 17.26 17.05
CA PHE A 105 -11.38 16.53 18.27
C PHE A 105 -12.81 15.99 18.27
N ALA A 106 -13.79 16.81 17.88
CA ALA A 106 -15.19 16.38 17.80
C ALA A 106 -15.38 15.28 16.75
N LEU A 107 -14.77 15.44 15.56
CA LEU A 107 -14.84 14.46 14.48
C LEU A 107 -14.21 13.12 14.86
N ILE A 108 -13.02 13.12 15.47
CA ILE A 108 -12.33 11.91 15.95
C ILE A 108 -13.20 11.14 16.92
N ARG A 109 -13.78 11.83 17.92
CA ARG A 109 -14.64 11.18 18.91
C ARG A 109 -15.89 10.57 18.29
N GLN A 110 -16.47 11.24 17.29
CA GLN A 110 -17.63 10.73 16.57
C GLN A 110 -17.28 9.52 15.70
N ALA A 111 -16.15 9.56 14.99
CA ALA A 111 -15.73 8.50 14.09
C ALA A 111 -15.22 7.25 14.83
N MET A 112 -14.45 7.45 15.91
CA MET A 112 -13.75 6.37 16.62
C MET A 112 -14.47 5.91 17.90
N GLY A 113 -15.46 6.66 18.39
CA GLY A 113 -16.14 6.35 19.64
C GLY A 113 -15.26 6.46 20.91
N VAL A 114 -14.13 7.17 20.81
CA VAL A 114 -13.13 7.27 21.90
C VAL A 114 -13.50 8.32 22.96
N SER A 115 -12.91 8.16 24.15
CA SER A 115 -13.08 9.10 25.25
C SER A 115 -12.37 10.45 24.97
N PRO A 116 -12.73 11.52 25.69
CA PRO A 116 -12.06 12.82 25.58
C PRO A 116 -10.55 12.79 25.86
N SER A 117 -10.09 11.94 26.79
CA SER A 117 -8.65 11.84 27.08
C SER A 117 -7.91 11.22 25.92
N VAL A 118 -8.38 10.07 25.43
CA VAL A 118 -7.79 9.37 24.28
C VAL A 118 -7.74 10.27 23.04
N ALA A 119 -8.81 11.00 22.75
CA ALA A 119 -8.83 11.93 21.62
C ALA A 119 -7.82 13.09 21.78
N ARG A 120 -7.55 13.58 22.99
CA ARG A 120 -6.49 14.59 23.21
C ARG A 120 -5.10 14.01 22.99
N ASP A 121 -4.87 12.80 23.49
CA ASP A 121 -3.57 12.14 23.37
C ASP A 121 -3.24 11.87 21.91
N LEU A 122 -4.21 11.40 21.11
CA LEU A 122 -4.05 11.22 19.66
C LEU A 122 -3.68 12.52 18.94
N LEU A 123 -4.36 13.63 19.26
CA LEU A 123 -4.08 14.92 18.65
C LEU A 123 -2.69 15.49 19.00
N ALA A 124 -2.09 15.05 20.11
CA ALA A 124 -0.75 15.46 20.51
C ALA A 124 0.35 14.53 19.97
N GLY A 125 0.01 13.27 19.64
CA GLY A 125 0.96 12.19 19.34
C GLY A 125 1.44 12.09 17.89
N GLY A 126 0.99 12.95 16.98
CA GLY A 126 1.38 12.91 15.56
C GLY A 126 0.37 12.18 14.68
N PRO A 127 0.79 11.49 13.60
CA PRO A 127 -0.11 10.74 12.73
C PRO A 127 -0.82 9.58 13.45
N PHE A 128 -2.11 9.39 13.22
CA PHE A 128 -2.85 8.27 13.79
C PHE A 128 -3.97 7.76 12.89
N LYS A 129 -4.30 6.48 13.09
CA LYS A 129 -5.38 5.78 12.39
C LYS A 129 -6.74 6.18 12.94
N VAL A 130 -7.64 6.61 12.06
CA VAL A 130 -9.04 6.95 12.39
C VAL A 130 -9.95 5.74 12.23
N SER A 131 -9.84 5.04 11.09
CA SER A 131 -10.69 3.90 10.79
C SER A 131 -10.00 2.96 9.81
N GLN A 132 -10.44 1.71 9.78
CA GLN A 132 -9.97 0.66 8.89
C GLN A 132 -11.18 -0.04 8.27
N ALA A 133 -11.32 0.09 6.96
CA ALA A 133 -12.48 -0.34 6.17
C ALA A 133 -12.20 -0.13 4.67
N TRP A 134 -13.18 -0.47 3.83
CA TRP A 134 -13.12 -0.15 2.40
C TRP A 134 -13.08 1.37 2.15
N PRO A 135 -12.29 1.86 1.17
CA PRO A 135 -12.11 3.30 0.94
C PRO A 135 -13.40 4.11 0.76
N GLN A 136 -14.44 3.50 0.17
CA GLN A 136 -15.73 4.15 -0.04
C GLN A 136 -16.43 4.50 1.28
N GLN A 137 -16.15 3.78 2.37
CA GLN A 137 -16.71 4.04 3.69
C GLN A 137 -16.04 5.25 4.37
N PHE A 138 -14.88 5.69 3.89
CA PHE A 138 -14.17 6.82 4.47
C PHE A 138 -14.65 8.18 3.98
N ARG A 139 -15.36 8.28 2.84
CA ARG A 139 -15.63 9.56 2.16
C ARG A 139 -16.19 10.63 3.09
N VAL A 140 -17.20 10.28 3.88
CA VAL A 140 -17.85 11.23 4.81
C VAL A 140 -16.85 11.78 5.83
N TRP A 141 -16.00 10.90 6.39
CA TRP A 141 -14.98 11.31 7.35
C TRP A 141 -13.85 12.08 6.69
N GLN A 142 -13.37 11.62 5.55
CA GLN A 142 -12.30 12.26 4.79
C GLN A 142 -12.69 13.69 4.41
N GLU A 143 -13.88 13.90 3.86
CA GLU A 143 -14.39 15.23 3.51
C GLU A 143 -14.53 16.13 4.75
N ALA A 144 -15.12 15.62 5.84
CA ALA A 144 -15.30 16.40 7.06
C ALA A 144 -13.96 16.81 7.71
N LEU A 145 -12.97 15.91 7.68
CA LEU A 145 -11.61 16.15 8.17
C LEU A 145 -10.88 17.18 7.29
N ILE A 146 -10.88 17.02 5.96
CA ILE A 146 -10.32 18.00 5.02
C ILE A 146 -10.96 19.38 5.22
N GLN A 147 -12.29 19.46 5.38
CA GLN A 147 -13.00 20.70 5.69
C GLN A 147 -12.70 21.26 7.09
N ALA A 148 -12.12 20.48 8.00
CA ALA A 148 -11.58 20.96 9.26
C ALA A 148 -10.13 21.47 9.11
N GLY A 149 -9.50 21.28 7.95
CA GLY A 149 -8.13 21.71 7.66
C GLY A 149 -7.07 20.68 8.02
N THR A 150 -7.44 19.41 8.24
CA THR A 150 -6.48 18.32 8.47
C THR A 150 -5.89 17.82 7.15
N GLN A 151 -4.64 17.33 7.19
CA GLN A 151 -4.13 16.45 6.16
C GLN A 151 -4.50 15.00 6.49
N VAL A 152 -5.06 14.31 5.51
CA VAL A 152 -5.50 12.91 5.63
C VAL A 152 -4.96 12.08 4.49
N GLU A 153 -4.73 10.81 4.78
CA GLU A 153 -4.18 9.84 3.83
C GLU A 153 -4.95 8.51 3.97
N ILE A 154 -5.24 7.86 2.85
CA ILE A 154 -5.67 6.46 2.86
C ILE A 154 -4.41 5.63 2.66
N ARG A 155 -4.05 4.84 3.67
CA ARG A 155 -2.89 3.95 3.61
C ARG A 155 -3.37 2.54 3.28
N TYR A 156 -2.78 1.98 2.24
CA TYR A 156 -2.99 0.59 1.85
C TYR A 156 -1.89 -0.26 2.49
N PRO A 157 -2.24 -1.27 3.29
CA PRO A 157 -1.25 -2.15 3.88
C PRO A 157 -0.50 -2.88 2.76
N SER A 158 0.82 -2.93 2.91
CA SER A 158 1.73 -3.69 2.06
C SER A 158 2.70 -4.46 2.94
N SER A 159 3.34 -5.50 2.41
CA SER A 159 4.36 -6.23 3.17
C SER A 159 5.52 -5.32 3.61
N LYS A 160 5.88 -4.32 2.79
CA LYS A 160 6.86 -3.27 3.10
C LYS A 160 6.41 -2.37 4.25
N SER A 161 5.14 -1.93 4.26
CA SER A 161 4.62 -1.09 5.35
C SER A 161 4.49 -1.88 6.67
N ALA A 162 4.05 -3.13 6.61
CA ALA A 162 3.97 -4.01 7.77
C ALA A 162 5.35 -4.29 8.38
N TRP A 163 6.38 -4.44 7.54
CA TRP A 163 7.76 -4.56 7.98
C TRP A 163 8.25 -3.28 8.70
N ALA A 164 7.96 -2.10 8.15
CA ALA A 164 8.32 -0.82 8.77
C ALA A 164 7.66 -0.61 10.14
N GLU A 165 6.35 -0.88 10.25
CA GLU A 165 5.61 -0.77 11.51
C GLU A 165 6.18 -1.70 12.61
N LYS A 166 6.60 -2.91 12.24
CA LYS A 166 7.24 -3.84 13.17
C LYS A 166 8.62 -3.35 13.62
N ALA A 167 9.42 -2.84 12.69
CA ALA A 167 10.76 -2.33 13.01
C ALA A 167 10.70 -1.12 13.96
N ASP A 168 9.67 -0.28 13.85
CA ASP A 168 9.43 0.82 14.78
C ASP A 168 9.01 0.30 16.17
N ALA A 169 8.12 -0.70 16.22
CA ALA A 169 7.66 -1.29 17.49
C ALA A 169 8.73 -2.04 18.28
N ASP A 170 9.75 -2.61 17.60
CA ASP A 170 10.86 -3.32 18.24
C ASP A 170 11.95 -2.36 18.78
N ASN A 171 11.89 -1.05 18.46
CA ASN A 171 12.85 -0.03 18.89
C ASN A 171 12.36 0.82 20.10
N ASP A 172 11.14 0.61 20.58
CA ASP A 172 10.54 1.21 21.78
C ASP A 172 10.60 0.27 23.01
#